data_AF-A0ABD3XTI3-F1
#
_entry.id   AF-A0ABD3XTI3-F1
#
_cell.length_a   1.000
_cell.length_b   1.000
_cell.length_c   1.000
_cell.angle_alpha   90.00
_cell.angle_beta   90.00
_cell.angle_gamma   90.00
#
_symmetry.space_group_name_H-M   'P 1'
#
loop_
_entity.id
_entity.type
_entity.pdbx_description
1 polymer ?
#
loop_
_entity_poly.entity_id
_entity_poly.type
_entity_poly.pdbx_seq_one_letter_code
_entity_poly.pdbx_strand_id
1 'polypeptide(L)'
;MPVFSQPIETWLSDEGHDPDAPITPEHMNHARLCVALATVFGNALRDILLTNFPVQYKDIYNVILANKAKLTMGRGRPLLNSDQSLLVFPNTKGQTTGKVDQFDLSLLYILIRNISTVPAPVTGWGNDPLDQPRDVSLGASVERIRYFRNHISGHSSDGKISQQDLENYWTKFDAVLHDIEAVVGGKVYSQQFEKQKTQIISIYEAR
;
A
#
# COMPACT_ATOMS: atom_id res chain seq x y z
N MET A 1 15.30 -40.91 18.08
CA MET A 1 14.11 -40.07 17.81
C MET A 1 13.74 -40.27 16.35
N PRO A 2 12.51 -40.68 16.01
CA PRO A 2 12.15 -40.86 14.61
C PRO A 2 11.91 -39.50 13.96
N VAL A 3 12.64 -39.25 12.87
CA VAL A 3 12.44 -38.12 11.97
C VAL A 3 11.25 -38.47 11.08
N PHE A 4 10.11 -37.81 11.28
CA PHE A 4 8.99 -37.87 10.35
C PHE A 4 9.28 -36.95 9.16
N SER A 5 10.04 -37.45 8.19
CA SER A 5 10.13 -36.86 6.86
C SER A 5 8.94 -37.38 6.04
N GLN A 6 7.75 -36.83 6.25
CA GLN A 6 6.66 -37.14 5.33
C GLN A 6 6.97 -36.50 3.95
N PRO A 7 6.83 -37.26 2.84
CA PRO A 7 7.04 -36.73 1.49
C PRO A 7 6.16 -35.51 1.21
N ILE A 8 6.68 -34.53 0.46
CA ILE A 8 5.93 -33.32 0.03
C ILE A 8 4.58 -33.66 -0.61
N GLU A 9 4.47 -34.83 -1.24
CA GLU A 9 3.24 -35.36 -1.85
C GLU A 9 2.07 -35.51 -0.86
N THR A 10 2.34 -35.68 0.44
CA THR A 10 1.28 -35.77 1.47
C THR A 10 0.64 -34.44 1.82
N TRP A 11 1.25 -33.31 1.42
CA TRP A 11 0.71 -31.95 1.60
C TRP A 11 -0.18 -31.52 0.44
N LEU A 12 -0.12 -32.26 -0.66
CA LEU A 12 -1.02 -32.14 -1.81
C LEU A 12 -2.16 -33.14 -1.64
N SER A 13 -2.92 -33.02 -0.56
CA SER A 13 -4.27 -33.59 -0.56
C SER A 13 -5.05 -32.87 -1.67
N ASP A 14 -5.69 -33.65 -2.54
CA ASP A 14 -6.57 -33.29 -3.67
C ASP A 14 -7.80 -32.43 -3.29
N GLU A 15 -7.69 -31.53 -2.32
CA GLU A 15 -8.70 -30.51 -2.04
C GLU A 15 -8.50 -29.30 -2.96
N GLY A 16 -8.85 -29.52 -4.24
CA GLY A 16 -9.73 -28.59 -4.96
C GLY A 16 -9.21 -27.21 -5.36
N HIS A 17 -7.96 -27.05 -5.79
CA HIS A 17 -7.58 -25.88 -6.59
C HIS A 17 -7.38 -26.31 -8.05
N ASP A 18 -8.44 -26.20 -8.85
CA ASP A 18 -8.37 -26.34 -10.30
C ASP A 18 -7.56 -25.15 -10.87
N PRO A 19 -6.34 -25.37 -11.39
CA PRO A 19 -5.53 -24.29 -11.94
C PRO A 19 -6.13 -23.67 -13.22
N ASP A 20 -7.08 -24.36 -13.85
CA ASP A 20 -7.80 -23.90 -15.04
C ASP A 20 -9.17 -23.29 -14.69
N ALA A 21 -9.49 -23.10 -13.40
CA ALA A 21 -10.73 -22.48 -12.97
C ALA A 21 -10.89 -21.08 -13.58
N PRO A 22 -12.08 -20.74 -14.11
CA PRO A 22 -12.30 -19.45 -14.74
C PRO A 22 -12.23 -18.31 -13.72
N ILE A 23 -11.70 -17.18 -14.15
CA ILE A 23 -11.73 -15.95 -13.36
C ILE A 23 -13.18 -15.51 -13.16
N THR A 24 -13.56 -15.21 -11.92
CA THR A 24 -14.93 -14.89 -11.50
C THR A 24 -15.12 -13.38 -11.29
N PRO A 25 -16.36 -12.88 -11.17
CA PRO A 25 -16.61 -11.50 -10.78
C PRO A 25 -15.91 -11.08 -9.47
N GLU A 26 -15.81 -11.99 -8.50
CA GLU A 26 -15.15 -11.72 -7.22
C GLU A 26 -13.64 -11.50 -7.37
N HIS A 27 -12.99 -12.24 -8.27
CA HIS A 27 -11.59 -12.01 -8.61
C HIS A 27 -11.39 -10.67 -9.30
N MET A 28 -12.33 -10.28 -10.16
CA MET A 28 -12.31 -8.96 -10.81
C MET A 28 -12.48 -7.86 -9.77
N ASN A 29 -13.36 -8.03 -8.78
CA ASN A 29 -13.56 -7.08 -7.69
C ASN A 29 -12.26 -6.88 -6.87
N HIS A 30 -11.55 -7.96 -6.57
CA HIS A 30 -10.25 -7.89 -5.91
C HIS A 30 -9.23 -7.10 -6.73
N ALA A 31 -9.12 -7.38 -8.03
CA ALA A 31 -8.24 -6.65 -8.93
C ALA A 31 -8.56 -5.15 -8.97
N ARG A 32 -9.85 -4.77 -8.98
CA ARG A 32 -10.29 -3.37 -8.93
C ARG A 32 -9.73 -2.63 -7.70
N LEU A 33 -9.81 -3.26 -6.53
CA LEU A 33 -9.27 -2.70 -5.29
C LEU A 33 -7.75 -2.59 -5.33
N CYS A 34 -7.06 -3.61 -5.84
CA CYS A 34 -5.60 -3.59 -5.99
C CYS A 34 -5.14 -2.46 -6.90
N VAL A 35 -5.82 -2.24 -8.04
CA VAL A 35 -5.50 -1.13 -8.94
C VAL A 35 -5.71 0.20 -8.23
N ALA A 36 -6.84 0.41 -7.54
CA ALA A 36 -7.10 1.66 -6.83
C ALA A 36 -6.03 1.97 -5.77
N LEU A 37 -5.60 0.96 -5.01
CA LEU A 37 -4.48 1.06 -4.08
C LEU A 37 -3.19 1.48 -4.80
N ALA A 38 -2.80 0.78 -5.87
CA ALA A 38 -1.56 1.05 -6.58
C ALA A 38 -1.54 2.44 -7.28
N THR A 39 -2.69 2.90 -7.77
CA THR A 39 -2.81 4.15 -8.53
C THR A 39 -3.16 5.33 -7.62
N VAL A 40 -4.41 5.45 -7.19
CA VAL A 40 -4.94 6.63 -6.49
C VAL A 40 -4.24 6.81 -5.15
N PHE A 41 -4.18 5.76 -4.33
CA PHE A 41 -3.51 5.84 -3.04
C PHE A 41 -1.99 5.93 -3.18
N GLY A 42 -1.41 5.30 -4.20
CA GLY A 42 -0.01 5.49 -4.55
C GLY A 42 0.33 6.96 -4.80
N ASN A 43 -0.49 7.64 -5.62
CA ASN A 43 -0.33 9.07 -5.89
C ASN A 43 -0.49 9.92 -4.63
N ALA A 44 -1.54 9.65 -3.84
CA ALA A 44 -1.75 10.36 -2.58
C ALA A 44 -0.54 10.23 -1.62
N LEU A 45 0.00 9.03 -1.44
CA LEU A 45 1.18 8.82 -0.59
C LEU A 45 2.45 9.47 -1.16
N ARG A 46 2.63 9.50 -2.48
CA ARG A 46 3.75 10.22 -3.12
C ARG A 46 3.69 11.71 -2.83
N ASP A 47 2.52 12.32 -2.99
CA ASP A 47 2.34 13.74 -2.74
C ASP A 47 2.51 14.07 -1.25
N ILE A 48 1.98 13.23 -0.35
CA ILE A 48 2.23 13.34 1.10
C ILE A 48 3.73 13.33 1.38
N LEU A 49 4.46 12.36 0.82
CA LEU A 49 5.91 12.24 1.02
C LEU A 49 6.68 13.46 0.50
N LEU A 50 6.28 13.97 -0.68
CA LEU A 50 6.91 15.13 -1.34
C LEU A 50 6.56 16.46 -0.67
N THR A 51 5.53 16.52 0.18
CA THR A 51 5.11 17.75 0.86
C THR A 51 5.42 17.75 2.36
N ASN A 52 5.69 16.59 2.95
CA ASN A 52 5.90 16.43 4.39
C ASN A 52 7.29 15.89 4.73
N PHE A 53 8.35 16.54 4.25
CA PHE A 53 9.71 16.19 4.65
C PHE A 53 10.37 17.31 5.46
N PRO A 54 11.38 17.00 6.31
CA PRO A 54 11.96 18.01 7.18
C PRO A 54 12.59 19.16 6.39
N VAL A 55 12.21 20.40 6.74
CA VAL A 55 12.52 21.63 5.97
C VAL A 55 14.01 21.94 5.83
N GLN A 56 14.86 21.33 6.66
CA GLN A 56 16.31 21.46 6.56
C GLN A 56 16.92 20.74 5.35
N TYR A 57 16.17 19.84 4.70
CA TYR A 57 16.60 19.16 3.49
C TYR A 57 16.03 19.87 2.25
N LYS A 58 16.79 19.82 1.15
CA LYS A 58 16.37 20.41 -0.13
C LYS A 58 15.23 19.64 -0.78
N ASP A 59 15.26 18.32 -0.66
CA ASP A 59 14.30 17.40 -1.25
C ASP A 59 14.29 16.08 -0.47
N ILE A 60 13.33 15.22 -0.82
CA ILE A 60 13.16 13.91 -0.18
C ILE A 60 14.37 12.98 -0.37
N TYR A 61 15.13 13.10 -1.47
CA TYR A 61 16.28 12.24 -1.71
C TYR A 61 17.39 12.50 -0.70
N ASN A 62 17.64 13.77 -0.36
CA ASN A 62 18.58 14.13 0.69
C ASN A 62 18.14 13.59 2.07
N VAL A 63 16.84 13.59 2.36
CA VAL A 63 16.30 13.01 3.60
C VAL A 63 16.53 11.50 3.64
N ILE A 64 16.25 10.79 2.54
CA ILE A 64 16.46 9.34 2.40
C ILE A 64 17.93 8.99 2.61
N LEU A 65 18.84 9.70 1.94
CA LEU A 65 20.29 9.50 2.06
C LEU A 65 20.79 9.73 3.49
N ALA A 66 20.34 10.82 4.12
CA ALA A 66 20.70 11.14 5.50
C ALA A 66 20.19 10.09 6.51
N ASN A 67 19.13 9.36 6.17
CA ASN A 67 18.52 8.34 7.03
C ASN A 67 18.87 6.90 6.62
N LYS A 68 19.88 6.68 5.77
CA LYS A 68 20.26 5.35 5.28
C LYS A 68 20.41 4.32 6.39
N ALA A 69 21.17 4.62 7.44
CA ALA A 69 21.39 3.68 8.55
C ALA A 69 20.08 3.28 9.26
N LYS A 70 19.14 4.22 9.42
CA LYS A 70 17.82 3.97 10.01
C LYS A 70 16.97 3.06 9.11
N LEU A 71 17.06 3.24 7.80
CA LEU A 71 16.30 2.47 6.81
C LEU A 71 16.87 1.06 6.58
N THR A 72 18.19 0.90 6.63
CA THR A 72 18.85 -0.40 6.42
C THR A 72 19.06 -1.21 7.71
N MET A 73 19.04 -0.57 8.89
CA MET A 73 19.28 -1.22 10.19
C MET A 73 18.38 -0.66 11.32
N GLY A 74 17.10 -0.44 11.04
CA GLY A 74 16.14 0.08 12.01
C GLY A 74 15.79 -0.94 13.11
N ARG A 75 16.05 -0.60 14.37
CA ARG A 75 15.77 -1.47 15.54
C ARG A 75 16.37 -2.89 15.40
N GLY A 76 17.57 -2.99 14.80
CA GLY A 76 18.29 -4.24 14.63
C GLY A 76 17.87 -5.09 13.42
N ARG A 77 16.95 -4.61 12.58
CA ARG A 77 16.59 -5.27 11.32
C ARG A 77 16.39 -4.28 10.16
N PRO A 78 16.59 -4.68 8.90
CA PRO A 78 16.25 -3.83 7.78
C PRO A 78 14.76 -3.49 7.76
N LEU A 79 14.43 -2.22 7.48
CA LEU A 79 13.05 -1.80 7.23
C LEU A 79 12.67 -2.01 5.76
N LEU A 80 13.65 -1.89 4.87
CA LEU A 80 13.53 -2.08 3.44
C LEU A 80 13.86 -3.53 3.07
N ASN A 81 13.12 -4.09 2.10
CA ASN A 81 13.56 -5.31 1.43
C ASN A 81 14.72 -5.01 0.45
N SER A 82 15.31 -6.06 -0.14
CA SER A 82 16.46 -5.93 -1.05
C SER A 82 16.18 -5.03 -2.24
N ASP A 83 15.02 -5.19 -2.89
CA ASP A 83 14.64 -4.41 -4.09
C ASP A 83 14.42 -2.94 -3.74
N GLN A 84 13.72 -2.67 -2.66
CA GLN A 84 13.51 -1.32 -2.14
C GLN A 84 14.83 -0.67 -1.75
N SER A 85 15.72 -1.40 -1.08
CA SER A 85 17.04 -0.90 -0.73
C SER A 85 17.87 -0.56 -1.96
N LEU A 86 17.85 -1.38 -3.00
CA LEU A 86 18.53 -1.09 -4.27
C LEU A 86 17.93 0.11 -4.99
N LEU A 87 16.60 0.26 -4.92
CA LEU A 87 15.89 1.39 -5.52
C LEU A 87 16.26 2.71 -4.86
N VAL A 88 16.33 2.77 -3.52
CA VAL A 88 16.66 4.02 -2.81
C VAL A 88 18.17 4.25 -2.64
N PHE A 89 18.96 3.18 -2.56
CA PHE A 89 20.42 3.20 -2.38
C PHE A 89 21.10 2.32 -3.42
N PRO A 90 21.23 2.79 -4.68
CA PRO A 90 21.88 2.01 -5.71
C PRO A 90 23.35 1.74 -5.35
N ASN A 91 23.77 0.48 -5.52
CA ASN A 91 25.12 0.02 -5.17
C ASN A 91 26.17 0.29 -6.26
N THR A 92 25.75 0.82 -7.42
CA THR A 92 26.60 1.00 -8.60
C THR A 92 26.96 2.47 -8.79
N LYS A 93 28.25 2.75 -9.03
CA LYS A 93 28.72 4.11 -9.37
C LYS A 93 27.97 4.63 -10.61
N GLY A 94 27.39 5.82 -10.49
CA GLY A 94 26.67 6.49 -11.58
C GLY A 94 25.17 6.18 -11.67
N GLN A 95 24.65 5.24 -10.86
CA GLN A 95 23.20 5.09 -10.71
C GLN A 95 22.68 6.10 -9.69
N THR A 96 21.57 6.76 -10.03
CA THR A 96 20.83 7.65 -9.15
C THR A 96 19.75 6.87 -8.41
N THR A 97 19.38 7.34 -7.22
CA THR A 97 18.18 6.87 -6.53
C THR A 97 16.99 6.86 -7.48
N GLY A 98 16.19 5.80 -7.41
CA GLY A 98 14.95 5.67 -8.17
C GLY A 98 14.03 6.85 -7.91
N LYS A 99 13.27 7.24 -8.93
CA LYS A 99 12.34 8.36 -8.82
C LYS A 99 11.15 7.97 -7.93
N VAL A 100 10.54 8.94 -7.26
CA VAL A 100 9.41 8.72 -6.34
C VAL A 100 8.18 8.09 -7.01
N ASP A 101 7.99 8.30 -8.32
CA ASP A 101 6.96 7.62 -9.12
C ASP A 101 7.14 6.09 -9.17
N GLN A 102 8.37 5.59 -8.99
CA GLN A 102 8.69 4.17 -8.96
C GLN A 102 8.46 3.53 -7.58
N PHE A 103 8.19 4.31 -6.54
CA PHE A 103 8.03 3.77 -5.19
C PHE A 103 6.68 3.07 -5.04
N ASP A 104 6.69 1.83 -4.59
CA ASP A 104 5.49 1.08 -4.24
C ASP A 104 4.85 1.59 -2.93
N LEU A 105 3.59 1.22 -2.66
CA LEU A 105 2.86 1.63 -1.45
C LEU A 105 3.58 1.30 -0.15
N SER A 106 4.27 0.15 -0.11
CA SER A 106 4.95 -0.30 1.09
C SER A 106 6.21 0.51 1.38
N LEU A 107 6.99 0.84 0.33
CA LEU A 107 8.11 1.75 0.42
C LEU A 107 7.63 3.14 0.83
N LEU A 108 6.59 3.67 0.19
CA LEU A 108 6.01 4.97 0.54
C LEU A 108 5.59 5.02 2.01
N TYR A 109 4.88 4.00 2.50
CA TYR A 109 4.52 3.89 3.91
C TYR A 109 5.76 3.87 4.84
N ILE A 110 6.79 3.08 4.51
CA ILE A 110 8.02 3.01 5.30
C ILE A 110 8.68 4.39 5.39
N LEU A 111 8.77 5.12 4.27
CA LEU A 111 9.39 6.44 4.23
C LEU A 111 8.56 7.46 5.03
N ILE A 112 7.24 7.50 4.84
CA ILE A 112 6.35 8.41 5.58
C ILE A 112 6.47 8.16 7.08
N ARG A 113 6.33 6.91 7.52
CA ARG A 113 6.41 6.54 8.94
C ARG A 113 7.73 6.92 9.60
N ASN A 114 8.86 6.79 8.88
CA ASN A 114 10.17 6.81 9.50
C ASN A 114 10.97 8.08 9.26
N ILE A 115 10.77 8.80 8.16
CA ILE A 115 11.64 9.92 7.79
C ILE A 115 10.89 11.20 7.39
N SER A 116 9.56 11.17 7.36
CA SER A 116 8.72 12.34 7.07
C SER A 116 8.40 13.13 8.35
N THR A 117 7.75 14.28 8.19
CA THR A 117 7.21 15.10 9.29
C THR A 117 5.76 14.79 9.63
N VAL A 118 5.14 13.79 9.00
CA VAL A 118 3.76 13.38 9.29
C VAL A 118 3.67 12.87 10.74
N PRO A 119 2.81 13.44 11.60
CA PRO A 119 2.63 12.98 12.96
C PRO A 119 2.12 11.54 13.01
N ALA A 120 2.48 10.81 14.06
CA ALA A 120 1.90 9.50 14.32
C ALA A 120 0.38 9.63 14.59
N PRO A 121 -0.43 8.66 14.12
CA PRO A 121 -1.84 8.59 14.51
C PRO A 121 -1.98 8.36 16.01
N VAL A 122 -3.19 8.56 16.55
CA VAL A 122 -3.51 8.38 17.98
C VAL A 122 -3.15 6.98 18.46
N THR A 123 -3.40 5.94 17.65
CA THR A 123 -3.04 4.55 17.97
C THR A 123 -1.56 4.27 17.78
N GLY A 124 -0.81 5.15 17.12
CA GLY A 124 0.58 4.93 16.73
C GLY A 124 0.74 4.05 15.49
N TRP A 125 1.94 4.13 14.88
CA TRP A 125 2.22 3.44 13.63
C TRP A 125 2.27 1.90 13.76
N GLY A 126 1.61 1.21 12.84
CA GLY A 126 1.58 -0.25 12.74
C GLY A 126 0.47 -0.92 13.58
N ASN A 127 -0.30 -0.15 14.35
CA ASN A 127 -1.45 -0.65 15.09
C ASN A 127 -2.72 -0.62 14.22
N ASP A 128 -3.80 -1.23 14.69
CA ASP A 128 -5.05 -1.24 13.96
C ASP A 128 -5.65 0.18 13.91
N PRO A 129 -5.84 0.79 12.72
CA PRO A 129 -6.45 2.10 12.61
C PRO A 129 -7.96 2.10 12.91
N LEU A 130 -8.60 0.93 12.96
CA LEU A 130 -10.04 0.80 13.23
C LEU A 130 -10.39 0.99 14.71
N ASP A 131 -9.40 0.91 15.61
CA ASP A 131 -9.57 1.20 17.04
C ASP A 131 -9.86 2.69 17.32
N GLN A 132 -9.53 3.58 16.37
CA GLN A 132 -9.78 5.02 16.45
C GLN A 132 -10.40 5.55 15.14
N PRO A 133 -11.67 5.21 14.86
CA PRO A 133 -12.31 5.57 13.59
C PRO A 133 -12.55 7.08 13.44
N ARG A 134 -12.46 7.86 14.53
CA ARG A 134 -12.62 9.32 14.54
C ARG A 134 -11.31 10.08 14.30
N ASP A 135 -10.17 9.40 14.29
CA ASP A 135 -8.88 10.04 13.98
C ASP A 135 -8.78 10.27 12.47
N VAL A 136 -9.13 11.47 12.02
CA VAL A 136 -9.06 11.89 10.60
C VAL A 136 -7.72 12.53 10.25
N SER A 137 -6.68 12.34 11.07
CA SER A 137 -5.35 12.89 10.80
C SER A 137 -4.71 12.24 9.58
N LEU A 138 -3.75 12.95 8.98
CA LEU A 138 -2.97 12.43 7.84
C LEU A 138 -2.25 11.12 8.19
N GLY A 139 -1.72 11.01 9.41
CA GLY A 139 -1.09 9.79 9.90
C GLY A 139 -2.06 8.61 10.00
N ALA A 140 -3.30 8.86 10.43
CA ALA A 140 -4.34 7.84 10.49
C ALA A 140 -4.78 7.38 9.09
N SER A 141 -4.91 8.31 8.14
CA SER A 141 -5.19 7.97 6.73
C SER A 141 -4.08 7.11 6.13
N VAL A 142 -2.80 7.42 6.39
CA VAL A 142 -1.66 6.60 5.96
C VAL A 142 -1.71 5.19 6.58
N GLU A 143 -2.06 5.05 7.86
CA GLU A 143 -2.26 3.74 8.50
C GLU A 143 -3.44 2.96 7.91
N ARG A 144 -4.56 3.61 7.57
CA ARG A 144 -5.69 2.96 6.89
C ARG A 144 -5.28 2.42 5.53
N ILE A 145 -4.49 3.15 4.76
CA ILE A 145 -3.97 2.68 3.46
C ILE A 145 -3.10 1.43 3.66
N ARG A 146 -2.21 1.43 4.66
CA ARG A 146 -1.43 0.22 5.01
C ARG A 146 -2.35 -0.94 5.37
N TYR A 147 -3.34 -0.70 6.21
CA TYR A 147 -4.32 -1.70 6.62
C TYR A 147 -5.01 -2.30 5.39
N PHE A 148 -5.54 -1.48 4.49
CA PHE A 148 -6.20 -1.94 3.27
C PHE A 148 -5.26 -2.75 2.38
N ARG A 149 -4.03 -2.28 2.15
CA ARG A 149 -3.03 -3.02 1.37
C ARG A 149 -2.77 -4.40 1.96
N ASN A 150 -2.60 -4.49 3.27
CA ASN A 150 -2.33 -5.76 3.94
C ASN A 150 -3.52 -6.72 3.82
N HIS A 151 -4.75 -6.25 4.03
CA HIS A 151 -5.93 -7.12 3.98
C HIS A 151 -6.32 -7.53 2.55
N ILE A 152 -6.24 -6.60 1.60
CA ILE A 152 -6.63 -6.85 0.21
C ILE A 152 -5.53 -7.60 -0.52
N SER A 153 -4.28 -7.14 -0.47
CA SER A 153 -3.20 -7.72 -1.28
C SER A 153 -2.28 -8.68 -0.50
N GLY A 154 -2.14 -8.49 0.82
CA GLY A 154 -1.16 -9.24 1.63
C GLY A 154 -1.70 -10.52 2.29
N HIS A 155 -3.00 -10.58 2.57
CA HIS A 155 -3.64 -11.67 3.32
C HIS A 155 -4.83 -12.30 2.60
N SER A 156 -5.12 -11.88 1.36
CA SER A 156 -6.12 -12.53 0.53
C SER A 156 -5.63 -13.92 0.11
N SER A 157 -6.32 -14.98 0.53
CA SER A 157 -5.94 -16.37 0.27
C SER A 157 -6.28 -16.85 -1.14
N ASP A 158 -7.37 -16.36 -1.72
CA ASP A 158 -7.87 -16.80 -3.03
C ASP A 158 -8.14 -15.65 -4.01
N GLY A 159 -7.92 -14.40 -3.58
CA GLY A 159 -8.09 -13.24 -4.45
C GLY A 159 -9.55 -12.92 -4.74
N LYS A 160 -10.51 -13.36 -3.92
CA LYS A 160 -11.93 -13.12 -4.16
C LYS A 160 -12.49 -12.07 -3.21
N ILE A 161 -13.22 -11.10 -3.77
CA ILE A 161 -13.95 -10.08 -3.02
C ILE A 161 -15.40 -10.06 -3.49
N SER A 162 -16.33 -10.27 -2.56
CA SER A 162 -17.76 -10.19 -2.87
C SER A 162 -18.16 -8.78 -3.34
N GLN A 163 -19.27 -8.66 -4.05
CA GLN A 163 -19.78 -7.35 -4.47
C GLN A 163 -20.07 -6.45 -3.25
N GLN A 164 -20.62 -7.02 -2.17
CA GLN A 164 -20.88 -6.30 -0.93
C GLN A 164 -19.59 -5.77 -0.29
N ASP A 165 -18.54 -6.59 -0.26
CA ASP A 165 -17.24 -6.19 0.29
C ASP A 165 -16.56 -5.12 -0.58
N LEU A 166 -16.70 -5.21 -1.91
CA LEU A 166 -16.22 -4.18 -2.82
C LEU A 166 -16.84 -2.82 -2.48
N GLU A 167 -18.16 -2.75 -2.32
CA GLU A 167 -18.88 -1.52 -1.98
C GLU A 167 -18.49 -0.97 -0.60
N ASN A 168 -18.29 -1.87 0.36
CA ASN A 168 -17.78 -1.51 1.69
C ASN A 168 -16.36 -0.91 1.60
N TYR A 169 -15.47 -1.50 0.80
CA TYR A 169 -14.13 -0.97 0.59
C TYR A 169 -14.16 0.37 -0.17
N TRP A 170 -15.00 0.52 -1.17
CA TRP A 170 -15.16 1.80 -1.88
C TRP A 170 -15.58 2.91 -0.94
N THR A 171 -16.57 2.68 -0.08
CA THR A 171 -17.00 3.65 0.92
C THR A 171 -15.85 4.05 1.86
N LYS A 172 -15.07 3.07 2.31
CA LYS A 172 -13.89 3.31 3.17
C LYS A 172 -12.78 4.05 2.42
N PHE A 173 -12.56 3.73 1.15
CA PHE A 173 -11.57 4.38 0.30
C PHE A 173 -11.94 5.84 0.07
N ASP A 174 -13.20 6.12 -0.27
CA ASP A 174 -13.73 7.47 -0.42
C ASP A 174 -13.49 8.29 0.85
N ALA A 175 -13.86 7.76 2.02
CA ALA A 175 -13.65 8.45 3.29
C ALA A 175 -12.17 8.83 3.52
N VAL A 176 -11.24 7.89 3.32
CA VAL A 176 -9.80 8.13 3.50
C VAL A 176 -9.26 9.16 2.51
N LEU A 177 -9.71 9.13 1.26
CA LEU A 177 -9.28 10.12 0.26
C LEU A 177 -9.79 11.52 0.63
N HIS A 178 -11.02 11.64 1.13
CA HIS A 178 -11.54 12.93 1.62
C HIS A 178 -10.77 13.44 2.84
N ASP A 179 -10.40 12.57 3.79
CA ASP A 179 -9.57 12.96 4.94
C ASP A 179 -8.19 13.49 4.48
N ILE A 180 -7.57 12.84 3.49
CA ILE A 180 -6.30 13.31 2.91
C ILE A 180 -6.49 14.67 2.23
N GLU A 181 -7.51 14.80 1.39
CA GLU A 181 -7.83 16.02 0.65
C GLU A 181 -8.15 17.21 1.56
N ALA A 182 -8.75 16.97 2.71
CA ALA A 182 -8.98 18.00 3.72
C ALA A 182 -7.66 18.60 4.26
N VAL A 183 -6.56 17.84 4.23
CA VAL A 183 -5.24 18.27 4.68
C VAL A 183 -4.40 18.84 3.54
N VAL A 184 -4.35 18.17 2.39
CA VAL A 184 -3.50 18.59 1.26
C VAL A 184 -4.13 19.65 0.37
N GLY A 185 -5.47 19.80 0.42
CA GLY A 185 -6.26 20.70 -0.41
C GLY A 185 -6.62 20.13 -1.79
N GLY A 186 -7.81 20.48 -2.27
CA GLY A 186 -8.33 20.04 -3.56
C GLY A 186 -9.21 18.78 -3.49
N LYS A 187 -9.65 18.29 -4.66
CA LYS A 187 -10.46 17.06 -4.80
C LYS A 187 -9.87 16.09 -5.83
N VAL A 188 -8.54 16.03 -5.90
CA VAL A 188 -7.83 15.36 -6.99
C VAL A 188 -7.97 13.84 -6.91
N TYR A 189 -7.83 13.25 -5.73
CA TYR A 189 -7.83 11.80 -5.56
C TYR A 189 -9.24 11.22 -5.54
N SER A 190 -10.19 11.88 -4.89
CA SER A 190 -11.60 11.49 -4.91
C SER A 190 -12.13 11.48 -6.35
N GLN A 191 -11.83 12.52 -7.15
CA GLN A 191 -12.19 12.55 -8.57
C GLN A 191 -11.49 11.47 -9.40
N GLN A 192 -10.21 11.18 -9.14
CA GLN A 192 -9.51 10.07 -9.81
C GLN A 192 -10.16 8.73 -9.47
N PHE A 193 -10.52 8.52 -8.21
CA PHE A 193 -11.15 7.30 -7.75
C PHE A 193 -12.56 7.12 -8.33
N GLU A 194 -13.38 8.17 -8.37
CA GLU A 194 -14.70 8.15 -9.04
C GLU A 194 -14.60 7.80 -10.53
N LYS A 195 -13.62 8.37 -11.24
CA LYS A 195 -13.34 8.02 -12.64
C LYS A 195 -12.96 6.55 -12.77
N GLN A 196 -12.15 6.03 -11.85
CA GLN A 196 -11.77 4.62 -11.88
C GLN A 196 -12.97 3.69 -11.61
N LYS A 197 -13.85 4.03 -10.67
CA LYS A 197 -15.08 3.27 -10.39
C LYS A 197 -15.98 3.19 -11.64
N THR A 198 -16.12 4.29 -12.37
CA THR A 198 -16.99 4.40 -13.56
C THR A 198 -16.39 3.78 -14.83
N GLN A 199 -15.10 3.94 -15.08
CA GLN A 199 -14.43 3.34 -16.26
C GLN A 199 -14.56 1.82 -16.29
N ILE A 200 -14.57 1.19 -15.12
CA ILE A 200 -14.60 -0.26 -14.99
C ILE A 200 -15.99 -0.83 -15.28
N ILE A 201 -17.08 -0.07 -15.11
CA ILE A 201 -18.44 -0.51 -15.52
C ILE A 201 -18.54 -0.61 -17.04
N SER A 202 -17.95 0.35 -17.76
CA SER A 202 -18.05 0.42 -19.23
C SER A 202 -17.36 -0.71 -20.00
N ILE A 203 -16.36 -1.36 -19.39
CA ILE A 203 -15.66 -2.50 -20.00
C ILE A 203 -16.55 -3.77 -20.04
N TYR A 204 -17.57 -3.86 -19.18
CA TYR A 204 -18.47 -5.02 -19.11
C TYR A 204 -19.77 -4.83 -19.90
N GLU A 205 -20.23 -3.60 -20.11
CA GLU A 205 -21.41 -3.32 -20.94
C GLU A 205 -21.09 -3.30 -22.45
N ALA A 206 -19.81 -3.30 -22.82
CA ALA A 206 -19.33 -3.31 -24.20
C ALA A 206 -18.99 -4.73 -24.74
N ARG A 207 -19.34 -5.79 -24.00
CA ARG A 207 -19.26 -7.20 -24.44
C ARG A 207 -20.65 -7.82 -24.44
#